data_AF-A0A401TRV7-F1
#
_entry.id   AF-A0A401TRV7-F1
#
_cell.length_a   1.000
_cell.length_b   1.000
_cell.length_c   1.000
_cell.angle_alpha   90.00
_cell.angle_beta   90.00
_cell.angle_gamma   90.00
#
_symmetry.space_group_name_H-M   'P 1'
#
loop_
_entity.id
_entity.type
_entity.pdbx_description
1 polymer ?
#
loop_
_entity_poly.entity_id
_entity_poly.type
_entity_poly.pdbx_seq_one_letter_code
_entity_poly.pdbx_strand_id
1 'polypeptide(L)'
;RAMTIADPALRSAVDNYAEAISAISVREGQIADIDREVLGAEGVLIQKVTELLRELSSRRGHVLSRDFARTLAEAKWQSIVLGTAGVLIGLFASVLVVRRTVRPLARIAGSIRKVAGGEKSAFIPGADLDNEIGDIARAAEVFRQTLVDADSAREAALRALAEQRLAEESYHKLFEASVDGIYVTTPGGTLLNANPALARMMGYATPQDLINGIGDIASTVYVDPAAREQYQKLMARDGTVRDYEYQVRSRDGTVLWLSDSATVVRNDEGEVVRYEGTVRDITDQKRAE
;
A
#
# COMPACT_ATOMS: atom_id res chain seq x y z
N ARG A 1 -80.04 -11.45 -113.70
CA ARG A 1 -81.05 -11.28 -114.77
C ARG A 1 -80.59 -10.12 -115.62
N ALA A 2 -80.30 -10.33 -116.91
CA ALA A 2 -79.91 -9.23 -117.80
C ALA A 2 -81.15 -8.39 -118.13
N MET A 3 -81.14 -7.09 -117.82
CA MET A 3 -82.10 -6.12 -118.33
C MET A 3 -81.54 -5.53 -119.63
N THR A 4 -82.33 -5.59 -120.71
CA THR A 4 -81.98 -4.93 -121.98
C THR A 4 -82.37 -3.47 -121.92
N ILE A 5 -81.38 -2.58 -121.90
CA ILE A 5 -81.57 -1.12 -121.97
C ILE A 5 -81.62 -0.71 -123.45
N ALA A 6 -82.76 -0.18 -123.91
CA ALA A 6 -82.97 0.22 -125.31
C ALA A 6 -82.46 1.64 -125.64
N ASP A 7 -82.18 2.47 -124.63
CA ASP A 7 -81.66 3.84 -124.80
C ASP A 7 -80.10 3.82 -124.85
N PRO A 8 -79.49 4.25 -125.97
CA PRO A 8 -78.03 4.31 -126.11
C PRO A 8 -77.33 5.20 -125.09
N ALA A 9 -77.94 6.33 -124.69
CA ALA A 9 -77.35 7.26 -123.73
C ALA A 9 -77.35 6.65 -122.32
N LEU A 10 -78.45 5.98 -121.95
CA LEU A 10 -78.57 5.29 -120.68
C LEU A 10 -77.61 4.09 -120.58
N ARG A 11 -77.39 3.38 -121.69
CA ARG A 11 -76.42 2.27 -121.75
C ARG A 11 -74.99 2.74 -121.51
N SER A 12 -74.57 3.83 -122.16
CA SER A 12 -73.24 4.41 -121.96
C SER A 12 -73.04 4.90 -120.52
N ALA A 13 -74.05 5.51 -119.91
CA ALA A 13 -73.98 5.93 -118.51
C ALA A 13 -73.83 4.74 -117.55
N VAL A 14 -74.57 3.66 -117.78
CA VAL A 14 -74.47 2.42 -116.99
C VAL A 14 -73.12 1.74 -117.17
N ASP A 15 -72.59 1.69 -118.39
CA ASP A 15 -71.27 1.10 -118.66
C ASP A 15 -70.15 1.92 -117.98
N ASN A 16 -70.20 3.25 -118.06
CA ASN A 16 -69.26 4.12 -117.36
C ASN A 16 -69.34 3.95 -115.83
N TYR A 17 -70.56 3.80 -115.29
CA TYR A 17 -70.75 3.58 -113.85
C TYR A 17 -70.26 2.19 -113.42
N ALA A 18 -70.46 1.16 -114.24
CA ALA A 18 -69.94 -0.18 -114.00
C ALA A 18 -68.41 -0.24 -114.07
N GLU A 19 -67.80 0.51 -114.98
CA GLU A 19 -66.35 0.64 -115.10
C GLU A 19 -65.77 1.39 -113.89
N ALA A 20 -66.42 2.47 -113.44
CA ALA A 20 -66.04 3.19 -112.23
C ALA A 20 -66.13 2.31 -110.97
N ILE A 21 -67.20 1.54 -110.80
CA ILE A 21 -67.33 0.59 -109.68
C ILE A 21 -66.23 -0.47 -109.73
N SER A 22 -65.93 -1.00 -110.92
CA SER A 22 -64.87 -1.99 -111.09
C SER A 22 -63.49 -1.41 -110.72
N ALA A 23 -63.21 -0.16 -111.12
CA ALA A 23 -61.98 0.54 -110.77
C ALA A 23 -61.85 0.80 -109.26
N ILE A 24 -62.95 1.14 -108.57
CA ILE A 24 -62.96 1.33 -107.11
C ILE A 24 -62.69 0.00 -106.41
N SER A 25 -63.36 -1.09 -106.82
CA SER A 25 -63.16 -2.41 -106.22
C SER A 25 -61.72 -2.92 -106.37
N VAL A 26 -61.08 -2.67 -107.52
CA VAL A 26 -59.65 -2.99 -107.72
C VAL A 26 -58.76 -2.17 -106.79
N ARG A 27 -59.04 -0.87 -106.58
CA ARG A 27 -58.27 -0.04 -105.64
C ARG A 27 -58.45 -0.46 -104.18
N GLU A 28 -59.66 -0.83 -103.78
CA GLU A 28 -59.91 -1.35 -102.42
C GLU A 28 -59.14 -2.67 -102.18
N GLY A 29 -59.06 -3.54 -103.20
CA GLY A 29 -58.23 -4.73 -103.15
C GLY A 29 -56.74 -4.42 -102.95
N GLN A 30 -56.20 -3.44 -103.68
CA GLN A 30 -54.80 -3.01 -103.53
C GLN A 30 -54.52 -2.41 -102.15
N ILE A 31 -55.44 -1.62 -101.61
CA ILE A 31 -55.29 -1.05 -100.26
C ILE A 31 -55.28 -2.17 -99.21
N ALA A 32 -56.16 -3.17 -99.33
CA ALA A 32 -56.21 -4.30 -98.41
C ALA A 32 -54.94 -5.17 -98.43
N ASP A 33 -54.32 -5.35 -99.61
CA ASP A 33 -53.06 -6.08 -99.72
C ASP A 33 -51.88 -5.29 -99.13
N ILE A 34 -51.81 -3.97 -99.36
CA ILE A 34 -50.79 -3.10 -98.73
C ILE A 34 -50.93 -3.13 -97.21
N ASP A 35 -52.15 -3.05 -96.68
CA ASP A 35 -52.41 -3.05 -95.23
C ASP A 35 -51.98 -4.38 -94.59
N ARG A 36 -52.20 -5.50 -95.29
CA ARG A 36 -51.73 -6.84 -94.85
C ARG A 36 -50.21 -6.95 -94.84
N GLU A 37 -49.51 -6.40 -95.83
CA GLU A 37 -48.04 -6.37 -95.86
C GLU A 37 -47.45 -5.50 -94.74
N VAL A 38 -48.02 -4.31 -94.51
CA VAL A 38 -47.58 -3.39 -93.46
C VAL A 38 -47.77 -4.03 -92.07
N LEU A 39 -48.94 -4.60 -91.79
CA LEU A 39 -49.20 -5.30 -90.52
C LEU A 39 -48.29 -6.52 -90.32
N GLY A 40 -47.96 -7.25 -91.40
CA GLY A 40 -47.00 -8.35 -91.35
C GLY A 40 -45.59 -7.88 -91.01
N ALA A 41 -45.12 -6.79 -91.62
CA ALA A 41 -43.81 -6.20 -91.36
C ALA A 41 -43.69 -5.64 -89.93
N GLU A 42 -44.74 -4.97 -89.43
CA GLU A 42 -44.79 -4.50 -88.04
C GLU A 42 -44.77 -5.65 -87.03
N GLY A 43 -45.51 -6.73 -87.30
CA GLY A 43 -45.49 -7.94 -86.46
C GLY A 43 -44.09 -8.54 -86.33
N VAL A 44 -43.35 -8.64 -87.44
CA VAL A 44 -41.95 -9.15 -87.45
C VAL A 44 -41.00 -8.22 -86.68
N LEU A 45 -41.17 -6.90 -86.81
CA LEU A 45 -40.37 -5.91 -86.08
C LEU A 45 -40.62 -6.00 -84.57
N ILE A 46 -41.89 -6.07 -84.15
CA ILE A 46 -42.26 -6.22 -82.74
C ILE A 46 -41.68 -7.51 -82.16
N GLN A 47 -41.75 -8.61 -82.90
CA GLN A 47 -41.16 -9.88 -82.46
C GLN A 47 -39.63 -9.79 -82.29
N LYS A 48 -38.92 -9.20 -83.26
CA LYS A 48 -37.46 -8.94 -83.16
C LYS A 48 -37.10 -8.06 -81.97
N VAL A 49 -37.84 -6.98 -81.75
CA VAL A 49 -37.61 -6.07 -80.61
C VAL A 49 -37.83 -6.82 -79.30
N THR A 50 -38.87 -7.64 -79.21
CA THR A 50 -39.20 -8.42 -78.00
C THR A 50 -38.11 -9.45 -77.70
N GLU A 51 -37.59 -10.12 -78.73
CA GLU A 51 -36.52 -11.11 -78.59
C GLU A 51 -35.18 -10.47 -78.21
N LEU A 52 -34.84 -9.33 -78.80
CA LEU A 52 -33.68 -8.53 -78.40
C LEU A 52 -33.78 -8.02 -76.96
N LEU A 53 -34.95 -7.54 -76.53
CA LEU A 53 -35.18 -7.11 -75.15
C LEU A 53 -35.04 -8.27 -74.16
N ARG A 54 -35.53 -9.47 -74.53
CA ARG A 54 -35.40 -10.68 -73.72
C ARG A 54 -33.95 -11.15 -73.62
N GLU A 55 -33.18 -11.11 -74.71
CA GLU A 55 -31.76 -11.46 -74.70
C GLU A 55 -30.91 -10.45 -73.90
N LEU A 56 -31.18 -9.15 -74.08
CA LEU A 56 -30.56 -8.07 -73.28
C LEU A 56 -30.85 -8.24 -71.79
N SER A 57 -32.09 -8.51 -71.41
CA SER A 57 -32.49 -8.74 -70.01
C SER A 57 -31.77 -9.95 -69.41
N SER A 58 -31.73 -11.07 -70.14
CA SER A 58 -31.04 -12.29 -69.70
C SER A 58 -29.54 -12.07 -69.51
N ARG A 59 -28.85 -11.48 -70.50
CA ARG A 59 -27.39 -11.23 -70.41
C ARG A 59 -27.05 -10.26 -69.29
N ARG A 60 -27.81 -9.17 -69.14
CA ARG A 60 -27.53 -8.15 -68.11
C ARG A 60 -27.84 -8.65 -66.69
N GLY A 61 -28.91 -9.43 -66.52
CA GLY A 61 -29.28 -10.02 -65.22
C GLY A 61 -28.26 -11.04 -64.70
N HIS A 62 -27.68 -11.87 -65.57
CA HIS A 62 -26.66 -12.84 -65.17
C HIS A 62 -25.31 -12.19 -64.82
N VAL A 63 -24.88 -11.16 -65.55
CA VAL A 63 -23.61 -10.46 -65.26
C VAL A 63 -23.72 -9.65 -63.97
N LEU A 64 -24.81 -8.88 -63.78
CA LEU A 64 -25.00 -8.10 -62.55
C LEU A 64 -25.08 -9.00 -61.30
N SER A 65 -25.83 -10.09 -61.36
CA SER A 65 -25.99 -10.96 -60.18
C SER A 65 -24.68 -11.64 -59.78
N ARG A 66 -23.86 -12.05 -60.75
CA ARG A 66 -22.57 -12.69 -60.48
C ARG A 66 -21.53 -11.71 -59.93
N ASP A 67 -21.41 -10.51 -60.49
CA ASP A 67 -20.47 -9.51 -60.00
C ASP A 67 -20.91 -8.92 -58.66
N PHE A 68 -22.22 -8.72 -58.46
CA PHE A 68 -22.77 -8.27 -57.18
C PHE A 68 -22.60 -9.32 -56.07
N ALA A 69 -22.78 -10.61 -56.37
CA ALA A 69 -22.55 -11.68 -55.39
C ALA A 69 -21.07 -11.78 -54.98
N ARG A 70 -20.14 -11.58 -55.93
CA ARG A 70 -18.69 -11.58 -55.67
C ARG A 70 -18.27 -10.41 -54.79
N THR A 71 -18.67 -9.19 -55.14
CA THR A 71 -18.33 -7.99 -54.34
C THR A 71 -18.94 -8.03 -52.94
N LEU A 72 -20.18 -8.54 -52.80
CA LEU A 72 -20.80 -8.74 -51.49
C LEU A 72 -20.06 -9.79 -50.66
N ALA A 73 -19.59 -10.88 -51.27
CA ALA A 73 -18.81 -11.91 -50.57
C ALA A 73 -17.45 -11.37 -50.11
N GLU A 74 -16.74 -10.64 -50.97
CA GLU A 74 -15.46 -10.01 -50.64
C GLU A 74 -15.61 -8.98 -49.51
N ALA A 75 -16.61 -8.09 -49.58
CA ALA A 75 -16.88 -7.10 -48.54
C ALA A 75 -17.27 -7.74 -47.19
N LYS A 76 -18.05 -8.83 -47.21
CA LYS A 76 -18.38 -9.62 -46.02
C LYS A 76 -17.14 -10.26 -45.40
N TRP A 77 -16.27 -10.87 -46.22
CA TRP A 77 -15.01 -11.45 -45.76
C TRP A 77 -14.08 -10.40 -45.14
N GLN A 78 -13.94 -9.23 -45.76
CA GLN A 78 -13.16 -8.12 -45.21
C GLN A 78 -13.68 -7.67 -43.84
N SER A 79 -15.00 -7.54 -43.69
CA SER A 79 -15.63 -7.13 -42.42
C SER A 79 -15.42 -8.18 -41.31
N ILE A 80 -15.50 -9.47 -41.64
CA ILE A 80 -15.23 -10.56 -40.70
C ILE A 80 -13.76 -10.56 -40.26
N VAL A 81 -12.83 -10.42 -41.21
CA VAL A 81 -11.38 -10.38 -40.90
C VAL A 81 -11.02 -9.16 -40.06
N LEU A 82 -11.58 -7.98 -40.35
CA LEU A 82 -11.36 -6.78 -39.53
C LEU A 82 -11.96 -6.93 -38.13
N GLY A 83 -13.16 -7.51 -38.02
CA GLY A 83 -13.80 -7.78 -36.73
C GLY A 83 -12.99 -8.75 -35.88
N THR A 84 -12.51 -9.86 -36.45
CA THR A 84 -11.70 -10.84 -35.73
C THR A 84 -10.33 -10.28 -35.34
N ALA A 85 -9.68 -9.53 -36.22
CA ALA A 85 -8.43 -8.84 -35.91
C ALA A 85 -8.61 -7.84 -34.75
N GLY A 86 -9.69 -7.06 -34.74
CA GLY A 86 -10.01 -6.14 -33.64
C GLY A 86 -10.19 -6.87 -32.30
N VAL A 87 -10.91 -7.99 -32.28
CA VAL A 87 -11.08 -8.83 -31.09
C VAL A 87 -9.75 -9.40 -30.60
N LEU A 88 -8.92 -9.91 -31.51
CA LEU A 88 -7.61 -10.46 -31.16
C LEU A 88 -6.66 -9.39 -30.61
N ILE A 89 -6.65 -8.20 -31.20
CA ILE A 89 -5.87 -7.06 -30.68
C ILE A 89 -6.36 -6.68 -29.29
N GLY A 90 -7.69 -6.61 -29.08
CA GLY A 90 -8.27 -6.32 -27.78
C GLY A 90 -7.91 -7.36 -26.72
N LEU A 91 -7.96 -8.65 -27.07
CA LEU A 91 -7.57 -9.74 -26.19
C LEU A 91 -6.08 -9.67 -25.84
N PHE A 92 -5.23 -9.44 -26.85
CA PHE A 92 -3.79 -9.31 -26.67
C PHE A 92 -3.43 -8.10 -25.78
N ALA A 93 -4.03 -6.94 -26.02
CA ALA A 93 -3.86 -5.75 -25.20
C ALA A 93 -4.31 -6.00 -23.75
N SER A 94 -5.43 -6.68 -23.56
CA SER A 94 -5.93 -7.06 -22.23
C SER A 94 -4.93 -7.96 -21.49
N VAL A 95 -4.40 -8.98 -22.15
CA VAL A 95 -3.38 -9.88 -21.57
C VAL A 95 -2.10 -9.10 -21.23
N LEU A 96 -1.69 -8.17 -22.08
CA LEU A 96 -0.53 -7.32 -21.86
C LEU A 96 -0.70 -6.44 -20.62
N VAL A 97 -1.84 -5.76 -20.47
CA VAL A 97 -2.16 -4.91 -19.29
C VAL A 97 -2.19 -5.73 -18.01
N VAL A 98 -2.82 -6.92 -18.03
CA VAL A 98 -2.85 -7.81 -16.86
C VAL A 98 -1.45 -8.25 -16.46
N ARG A 99 -0.61 -8.61 -17.44
CA ARG A 99 0.76 -9.09 -17.18
C ARG A 99 1.71 -7.97 -16.73
N ARG A 100 1.63 -6.79 -17.34
CA ARG A 100 2.57 -5.69 -17.06
C ARG A 100 2.14 -4.78 -15.91
N THR A 101 0.85 -4.65 -15.64
CA THR A 101 0.35 -3.67 -14.65
C THR A 101 -0.32 -4.37 -13.48
N VAL A 102 -1.36 -5.18 -13.74
CA VAL A 102 -2.22 -5.72 -12.66
C VAL A 102 -1.49 -6.75 -11.79
N ARG A 103 -0.79 -7.72 -12.40
CA ARG A 103 -0.11 -8.79 -11.66
C ARG A 103 1.01 -8.27 -10.74
N PRO A 104 1.93 -7.39 -11.18
CA PRO A 104 2.93 -6.81 -10.28
C PRO A 104 2.31 -6.05 -9.11
N LEU A 105 1.32 -5.20 -9.37
CA LEU A 105 0.66 -4.41 -8.34
C LEU A 105 -0.05 -5.30 -7.29
N ALA A 106 -0.73 -6.35 -7.74
CA ALA A 106 -1.39 -7.32 -6.86
C ALA A 106 -0.38 -8.05 -5.94
N ARG A 107 0.83 -8.36 -6.45
CA ARG A 107 1.89 -8.98 -5.65
C ARG A 107 2.42 -8.03 -4.58
N ILE A 108 2.71 -6.78 -4.92
CA ILE A 108 3.15 -5.74 -3.97
C ILE A 108 2.09 -5.55 -2.87
N ALA A 109 0.82 -5.41 -3.26
CA ALA A 109 -0.28 -5.26 -2.31
C ALA A 109 -0.40 -6.47 -1.36
N GLY A 110 -0.16 -7.68 -1.87
CA GLY A 110 -0.09 -8.89 -1.06
C GLY A 110 1.02 -8.85 -0.03
N SER A 111 2.24 -8.46 -0.42
CA SER A 111 3.36 -8.30 0.51
C SER A 111 3.10 -7.23 1.57
N ILE A 112 2.54 -6.08 1.20
CA ILE A 112 2.19 -5.01 2.16
C ILE A 112 1.18 -5.52 3.19
N ARG A 113 0.16 -6.29 2.79
CA ARG A 113 -0.80 -6.88 3.74
C ARG A 113 -0.13 -7.86 4.70
N LYS A 114 0.84 -8.65 4.24
CA LYS A 114 1.62 -9.55 5.10
C LYS A 114 2.44 -8.78 6.13
N VAL A 115 3.15 -7.74 5.70
CA VAL A 115 3.90 -6.84 6.60
C VAL A 115 2.97 -6.22 7.64
N ALA A 116 1.81 -5.71 7.21
CA ALA A 116 0.79 -5.16 8.12
C ALA A 116 0.19 -6.21 9.06
N GLY A 117 0.14 -7.48 8.64
CA GLY A 117 -0.27 -8.63 9.45
C GLY A 117 0.81 -9.15 10.42
N GLY A 118 2.00 -8.53 10.44
CA GLY A 118 3.10 -8.90 11.33
C GLY A 118 4.22 -9.74 10.70
N GLU A 119 4.07 -10.20 9.45
CA GLU A 119 5.14 -10.87 8.70
C GLU A 119 6.13 -9.84 8.13
N LYS A 120 6.94 -9.26 9.02
CA LYS A 120 7.88 -8.16 8.69
C LYS A 120 9.03 -8.56 7.76
N SER A 121 9.28 -9.85 7.58
CA SER A 121 10.29 -10.41 6.66
C SER A 121 9.75 -10.66 5.26
N ALA A 122 8.49 -10.32 4.98
CA ALA A 122 7.91 -10.50 3.66
C ALA A 122 8.63 -9.64 2.61
N PHE A 123 9.19 -10.30 1.60
CA PHE A 123 9.86 -9.65 0.46
C PHE A 123 8.87 -8.85 -0.37
N ILE A 124 9.26 -7.63 -0.77
CA ILE A 124 8.47 -6.77 -1.66
C ILE A 124 8.99 -6.92 -3.10
N PRO A 125 8.24 -7.59 -3.99
CA PRO A 125 8.69 -7.83 -5.36
C PRO A 125 8.58 -6.56 -6.22
N GLY A 126 9.50 -6.40 -7.17
CA GLY A 126 9.44 -5.36 -8.19
C GLY A 126 10.20 -4.07 -7.86
N ALA A 127 10.96 -4.03 -6.76
CA ALA A 127 11.82 -2.88 -6.43
C ALA A 127 12.95 -2.65 -7.47
N ASP A 128 13.26 -3.67 -8.26
CA ASP A 128 14.20 -3.69 -9.38
C ASP A 128 13.63 -3.13 -10.70
N LEU A 129 12.35 -2.79 -10.74
CA LEU A 129 11.73 -2.21 -11.94
C LEU A 129 12.08 -0.71 -12.09
N ASP A 130 12.46 -0.32 -13.30
CA ASP A 130 12.63 1.09 -13.71
C ASP A 130 11.32 1.66 -14.27
N ASN A 131 10.29 1.70 -13.43
CA ASN A 131 9.01 2.37 -13.72
C ASN A 131 8.30 2.78 -12.42
N GLU A 132 7.11 3.37 -12.55
CA GLU A 132 6.31 3.87 -11.42
C GLU A 132 5.89 2.74 -10.46
N ILE A 133 5.74 1.51 -10.96
CA ILE A 133 5.47 0.34 -10.11
C ILE A 133 6.71 0.01 -9.25
N GLY A 134 7.90 0.16 -9.81
CA GLY A 134 9.15 0.03 -9.09
C GLY A 134 9.35 1.08 -8.01
N ASP A 135 8.96 2.34 -8.28
CA ASP A 135 8.96 3.40 -7.25
C ASP A 135 8.04 3.05 -6.08
N ILE A 136 6.84 2.53 -6.35
CA ILE A 136 5.91 2.06 -5.31
C ILE A 136 6.52 0.90 -4.52
N ALA A 137 7.15 -0.06 -5.20
CA ALA A 137 7.80 -1.19 -4.54
C ALA A 137 8.95 -0.73 -3.63
N ARG A 138 9.79 0.22 -4.08
CA ARG A 138 10.86 0.81 -3.27
C ARG A 138 10.32 1.59 -2.08
N ALA A 139 9.28 2.40 -2.26
CA ALA A 139 8.64 3.11 -1.17
C ALA A 139 8.05 2.16 -0.11
N ALA A 140 7.40 1.09 -0.56
CA ALA A 140 6.87 0.05 0.31
C ALA A 140 8.00 -0.68 1.07
N GLU A 141 9.16 -0.88 0.43
CA GLU A 141 10.33 -1.52 1.05
C GLU A 141 10.95 -0.63 2.15
N VAL A 142 11.11 0.66 1.87
CA VAL A 142 11.53 1.64 2.90
C VAL A 142 10.56 1.66 4.06
N PHE A 143 9.25 1.65 3.80
CA PHE A 143 8.23 1.61 4.84
C PHE A 143 8.33 0.34 5.69
N ARG A 144 8.47 -0.83 5.05
CA ARG A 144 8.67 -2.11 5.73
C ARG A 144 9.90 -2.05 6.65
N GLN A 145 11.01 -1.54 6.14
CA GLN A 145 12.26 -1.45 6.91
C GLN A 145 12.12 -0.55 8.12
N THR A 146 11.53 0.64 7.96
CA THR A 146 11.27 1.57 9.08
C THR A 146 10.39 0.94 10.15
N LEU A 147 9.38 0.14 9.77
CA LEU A 147 8.55 -0.58 10.74
C LEU A 147 9.35 -1.62 11.54
N VAL A 148 10.26 -2.35 10.88
CA VAL A 148 11.12 -3.33 11.56
C VAL A 148 12.05 -2.63 12.55
N ASP A 149 12.69 -1.56 12.10
CA ASP A 149 13.65 -0.81 12.91
C ASP A 149 12.95 -0.17 14.12
N ALA A 150 11.78 0.45 13.91
CA ALA A 150 10.99 1.06 14.98
C ALA A 150 10.56 0.04 16.05
N ASP A 151 10.10 -1.14 15.64
CA ASP A 151 9.71 -2.18 16.61
C ASP A 151 10.92 -2.76 17.35
N SER A 152 12.05 -2.95 16.67
CA SER A 152 13.28 -3.40 17.33
C SER A 152 13.79 -2.39 18.37
N ALA A 153 13.74 -1.09 18.04
CA ALA A 153 14.11 -0.02 18.96
C ALA A 153 13.14 0.05 20.16
N ARG A 154 11.84 -0.14 19.91
CA ARG A 154 10.83 -0.20 20.96
C ARG A 154 11.07 -1.39 21.90
N GLU A 155 11.35 -2.57 21.38
CA GLU A 155 11.66 -3.75 22.19
C GLU A 155 12.93 -3.54 23.02
N ALA A 156 13.98 -2.97 22.45
CA ALA A 156 15.20 -2.65 23.17
C ALA A 156 14.95 -1.65 24.31
N ALA A 157 14.17 -0.59 24.06
CA ALA A 157 13.80 0.40 25.07
C ALA A 157 12.98 -0.20 26.21
N LEU A 158 12.02 -1.08 25.89
CA LEU A 158 11.22 -1.79 26.90
C LEU A 158 12.07 -2.72 27.77
N ARG A 159 13.04 -3.42 27.18
CA ARG A 159 13.99 -4.27 27.93
C ARG A 159 14.88 -3.44 28.84
N ALA A 160 15.48 -2.36 28.34
CA ALA A 160 16.31 -1.46 29.13
C ALA A 160 15.54 -0.87 30.33
N LEU A 161 14.29 -0.45 30.11
CA LEU A 161 13.42 0.05 31.19
C LEU A 161 13.09 -1.04 32.21
N ALA A 162 12.82 -2.27 31.76
CA ALA A 162 12.54 -3.38 32.66
C ALA A 162 13.77 -3.76 33.50
N GLU A 163 14.96 -3.80 32.89
CA GLU A 163 16.23 -4.03 33.58
C GLU A 163 16.53 -2.93 34.61
N GLN A 164 16.32 -1.66 34.25
CA GLN A 164 16.47 -0.55 35.18
C GLN A 164 15.54 -0.69 36.38
N ARG A 165 14.25 -0.99 36.15
CA ARG A 165 13.28 -1.19 37.24
C ARG A 165 13.66 -2.35 38.14
N LEU A 166 14.09 -3.47 37.57
CA LEU A 166 14.55 -4.62 38.35
C LEU A 166 15.79 -4.30 39.18
N ALA A 167 16.73 -3.53 38.62
CA ALA A 167 17.91 -3.06 39.35
C ALA A 167 17.54 -2.10 40.49
N GLU A 168 16.63 -1.15 40.26
CA GLU A 168 16.12 -0.23 41.28
C GLU A 168 15.37 -0.98 42.39
N GLU A 169 14.48 -1.92 42.05
CA GLU A 169 13.78 -2.76 43.03
C GLU A 169 14.74 -3.63 43.83
N SER A 170 15.75 -4.22 43.17
CA SER A 170 16.77 -5.02 43.84
C SER A 170 17.61 -4.17 44.79
N TYR A 171 18.04 -2.99 44.35
CA TYR A 171 18.74 -2.03 45.20
C TYR A 171 17.89 -1.64 46.41
N HIS A 172 16.63 -1.26 46.19
CA HIS A 172 15.72 -0.87 47.27
C HIS A 172 15.53 -1.99 48.28
N LYS A 173 15.35 -3.24 47.83
CA LYS A 173 15.24 -4.40 48.72
C LYS A 173 16.50 -4.62 49.56
N LEU A 174 17.69 -4.56 48.94
CA LEU A 174 18.97 -4.71 49.66
C LEU A 174 19.19 -3.57 50.66
N PHE A 175 18.85 -2.35 50.28
CA PHE A 175 18.96 -1.17 51.13
C PHE A 175 18.06 -1.26 52.36
N GLU A 176 16.78 -1.60 52.17
CA GLU A 176 15.77 -1.72 53.23
C GLU A 176 16.01 -2.93 54.14
N ALA A 177 16.43 -4.07 53.59
CA ALA A 177 16.60 -5.33 54.32
C ALA A 177 17.99 -5.50 54.96
N SER A 178 18.94 -4.59 54.69
CA SER A 178 20.27 -4.66 55.30
C SER A 178 20.21 -4.63 56.82
N VAL A 179 21.08 -5.41 57.46
CA VAL A 179 21.28 -5.40 58.92
C VAL A 179 22.23 -4.28 59.31
N ASP A 180 23.25 -4.04 58.51
CA ASP A 180 24.16 -2.92 58.68
C ASP A 180 23.46 -1.62 58.23
N GLY A 181 23.77 -0.53 58.93
CA GLY A 181 23.30 0.80 58.58
C GLY A 181 23.96 1.28 57.30
N ILE A 182 23.19 1.67 56.29
CA ILE A 182 23.72 2.24 55.04
C ILE A 182 23.43 3.73 55.05
N TYR A 183 24.41 4.54 54.66
CA TYR A 183 24.25 5.99 54.63
C TYR A 183 24.98 6.66 53.48
N VAL A 184 24.54 7.88 53.19
CA VAL A 184 25.20 8.82 52.29
C VAL A 184 25.29 10.16 53.00
N THR A 185 26.48 10.75 53.07
CA THR A 185 26.71 12.06 53.71
C THR A 185 27.47 13.01 52.80
N THR A 186 27.30 14.31 53.01
CA THR A 186 28.23 15.31 52.46
C THR A 186 29.57 15.25 53.22
N PRO A 187 30.67 15.76 52.63
CA PRO A 187 31.95 15.87 53.34
C PRO A 187 31.85 16.71 54.62
N GLY A 188 30.92 17.68 54.62
CA GLY A 188 30.58 18.53 55.76
C GLY A 188 29.80 17.83 56.87
N GLY A 189 29.35 16.57 56.67
CA GLY A 189 28.68 15.78 57.71
C GLY A 189 27.15 15.76 57.65
N THR A 190 26.54 16.43 56.67
CA THR A 190 25.09 16.38 56.44
C THR A 190 24.68 14.99 55.96
N LEU A 191 23.72 14.36 56.63
CA LEU A 191 23.15 13.08 56.22
C LEU A 191 22.17 13.28 55.05
N LEU A 192 22.51 12.76 53.87
CA LEU A 192 21.70 12.85 52.66
C LEU A 192 20.73 11.69 52.52
N ASN A 193 21.15 10.48 52.93
CA ASN A 193 20.34 9.29 52.87
C ASN A 193 20.75 8.32 53.98
N ALA A 194 19.80 7.53 54.46
CA ALA A 194 20.01 6.49 55.44
C ALA A 194 18.99 5.37 55.24
N ASN A 195 19.37 4.14 55.55
CA ASN A 195 18.44 3.01 55.53
C ASN A 195 17.75 2.82 56.90
N PRO A 196 16.69 1.98 56.97
CA PRO A 196 16.00 1.69 58.23
C PRO A 196 16.88 1.10 59.32
N ALA A 197 17.93 0.35 58.97
CA ALA A 197 18.84 -0.23 59.95
C ALA A 197 19.61 0.85 60.71
N LEU A 198 20.15 1.85 60.01
CA LEU A 198 20.83 2.97 60.66
C LEU A 198 19.86 3.78 61.54
N ALA A 199 18.64 4.01 61.07
CA ALA A 199 17.61 4.69 61.86
C ALA A 199 17.33 3.95 63.17
N ARG A 200 17.12 2.64 63.12
CA ARG A 200 16.90 1.81 64.32
C ARG A 200 18.11 1.83 65.25
N MET A 201 19.32 1.66 64.71
CA MET A 201 20.58 1.70 65.47
C MET A 201 20.74 3.01 66.23
N MET A 202 20.41 4.14 65.61
CA MET A 202 20.51 5.47 66.21
C MET A 202 19.31 5.87 67.09
N GLY A 203 18.30 5.00 67.23
CA GLY A 203 17.11 5.25 68.06
C GLY A 203 16.01 6.09 67.40
N TYR A 204 15.90 6.07 66.07
CA TYR A 204 14.87 6.77 65.30
C TYR A 204 13.87 5.79 64.68
N ALA A 205 12.60 6.23 64.58
CA ALA A 205 11.52 5.41 64.05
C ALA A 205 11.61 5.22 62.52
N THR A 206 12.03 6.26 61.81
CA THR A 206 12.19 6.25 60.35
C THR A 206 13.53 6.87 59.93
N PRO A 207 14.06 6.51 58.74
CA PRO A 207 15.24 7.19 58.19
C PRO A 207 15.06 8.69 58.00
N GLN A 208 13.83 9.13 57.68
CA GLN A 208 13.56 10.56 57.52
C GLN A 208 13.66 11.30 58.86
N ASP A 209 13.20 10.69 59.96
CA ASP A 209 13.35 11.27 61.30
C ASP A 209 14.82 11.39 61.71
N LEU A 210 15.64 10.40 61.34
CA LEU A 210 17.08 10.41 61.56
C LEU A 210 17.73 11.59 60.81
N ILE A 211 17.46 11.70 59.50
CA ILE A 211 18.00 12.75 58.64
C ILE A 211 17.63 14.13 59.16
N ASN A 212 16.35 14.34 59.47
CA ASN A 212 15.84 15.62 59.96
C ASN A 212 16.31 15.94 61.39
N GLY A 213 16.48 14.91 62.22
CA GLY A 213 16.77 15.05 63.64
C GLY A 213 18.25 15.24 63.98
N ILE A 214 19.16 14.70 63.15
CA ILE A 214 20.61 14.83 63.38
C ILE A 214 21.18 16.07 62.69
N GLY A 215 20.70 16.41 61.48
CA GLY A 215 21.26 17.51 60.69
C GLY A 215 22.73 17.23 60.30
N ASP A 216 23.67 17.70 61.10
CA ASP A 216 25.11 17.45 60.95
C ASP A 216 25.58 16.35 61.91
N ILE A 217 25.98 15.20 61.35
CA ILE A 217 26.52 14.07 62.10
C ILE A 217 27.84 14.45 62.77
N ALA A 218 28.66 15.27 62.11
CA ALA A 218 30.02 15.58 62.56
C ALA A 218 30.01 16.27 63.92
N SER A 219 29.03 17.15 64.18
CA SER A 219 28.93 17.90 65.44
C SER A 219 28.06 17.23 66.51
N THR A 220 27.09 16.41 66.09
CA THR A 220 25.96 16.04 66.96
C THR A 220 26.07 14.62 67.51
N VAL A 221 26.79 13.75 66.79
CA VAL A 221 26.70 12.30 67.01
C VAL A 221 27.98 11.72 67.60
N TYR A 222 29.16 12.21 67.19
CA TYR A 222 30.44 11.70 67.69
C TYR A 222 30.62 12.03 69.18
N VAL A 223 30.98 11.02 69.98
CA VAL A 223 31.35 11.24 71.40
C VAL A 223 32.70 11.92 71.51
N ASP A 224 33.64 11.54 70.64
CA ASP A 224 34.96 12.18 70.51
C ASP A 224 35.05 12.91 69.16
N PRO A 225 35.10 14.26 69.16
CA PRO A 225 35.29 15.05 67.94
C PRO A 225 36.60 14.73 67.20
N ALA A 226 37.64 14.28 67.90
CA ALA A 226 38.92 13.94 67.26
C ALA A 226 38.80 12.71 66.34
N ALA A 227 37.88 11.78 66.65
CA ALA A 227 37.60 10.64 65.79
C ALA A 227 37.05 11.07 64.42
N ARG A 228 36.20 12.11 64.38
CA ARG A 228 35.70 12.67 63.11
C ARG A 228 36.83 13.30 62.29
N GLU A 229 37.73 14.04 62.93
CA GLU A 229 38.86 14.65 62.23
C GLU A 229 39.80 13.58 61.65
N GLN A 230 40.06 12.52 62.42
CA GLN A 230 40.87 11.39 61.95
C GLN A 230 40.20 10.66 60.79
N TYR A 231 38.90 10.41 60.87
CA TYR A 231 38.10 9.84 59.79
C TYR A 231 38.22 10.68 58.51
N GLN A 232 38.05 12.01 58.60
CA GLN A 232 38.17 12.91 57.45
C GLN A 232 39.58 12.90 56.85
N LYS A 233 40.63 12.82 57.69
CA LYS A 233 42.02 12.69 57.20
C LYS A 233 42.23 11.39 56.44
N LEU A 234 41.70 10.27 56.93
CA LEU A 234 41.80 8.99 56.25
C LEU A 234 41.04 9.01 54.92
N MET A 235 39.83 9.55 54.89
CA MET A 235 39.04 9.71 53.67
C MET A 235 39.74 10.61 52.64
N ALA A 236 40.34 11.72 53.07
CA ALA A 236 41.07 12.62 52.19
C ALA A 236 42.35 11.98 51.62
N ARG A 237 43.07 11.20 52.45
CA ARG A 237 44.33 10.54 52.07
C ARG A 237 44.11 9.33 51.17
N ASP A 238 43.21 8.43 51.57
CA ASP A 238 43.07 7.10 50.98
C ASP A 238 41.83 6.95 50.10
N GLY A 239 40.86 7.86 50.22
CA GLY A 239 39.57 7.77 49.52
C GLY A 239 38.63 6.66 50.04
N THR A 240 39.05 5.93 51.07
CA THR A 240 38.25 4.89 51.73
C THR A 240 38.73 4.65 53.14
N VAL A 241 37.81 4.17 53.98
CA VAL A 241 38.11 3.61 55.30
C VAL A 241 37.43 2.24 55.40
N ARG A 242 38.04 1.36 56.18
CA ARG A 242 37.50 0.03 56.48
C ARG A 242 37.54 -0.20 57.97
N ASP A 243 36.42 -0.68 58.49
CA ASP A 243 36.21 -1.04 59.88
C ASP A 243 36.74 0.02 60.87
N TYR A 244 36.51 1.29 60.56
CA TYR A 244 36.92 2.40 61.42
C TYR A 244 35.99 2.44 62.63
N GLU A 245 36.53 2.12 63.81
CA GLU A 245 35.76 2.05 65.04
C GLU A 245 35.71 3.41 65.75
N TYR A 246 34.51 3.83 66.13
CA TYR A 246 34.29 5.08 66.86
C TYR A 246 33.03 5.00 67.72
N GLN A 247 32.93 5.92 68.69
CA GLN A 247 31.77 6.01 69.56
C GLN A 247 30.82 7.11 69.11
N VAL A 248 29.53 6.78 69.13
CA VAL A 248 28.45 7.73 68.89
C VAL A 248 27.45 7.77 70.02
N ARG A 249 26.69 8.86 70.07
CA ARG A 249 25.52 9.00 70.94
C ARG A 249 24.24 8.86 70.12
N SER A 250 23.40 7.89 70.48
CA SER A 250 22.06 7.72 69.92
C SER A 250 21.08 8.78 70.46
N ARG A 251 19.88 8.83 69.88
CA ARG A 251 18.84 9.80 70.25
C ARG A 251 18.45 9.79 71.73
N ASP A 252 18.45 8.61 72.34
CA ASP A 252 18.13 8.40 73.76
C ASP A 252 19.31 8.68 74.70
N GLY A 253 20.49 9.01 74.15
CA GLY A 253 21.71 9.29 74.90
C GLY A 253 22.62 8.08 75.12
N THR A 254 22.23 6.89 74.67
CA THR A 254 23.07 5.69 74.76
C THR A 254 24.35 5.84 73.93
N VAL A 255 25.48 5.38 74.46
CA VAL A 255 26.74 5.34 73.73
C VAL A 255 26.87 4.00 73.00
N LEU A 256 27.06 4.07 71.69
CA LEU A 256 27.23 2.91 70.81
C LEU A 256 28.65 2.90 70.24
N TRP A 257 29.23 1.71 70.10
CA TRP A 257 30.43 1.50 69.32
C TRP A 257 30.05 1.10 67.91
N LEU A 258 30.47 1.89 66.94
CA LEU A 258 30.20 1.68 65.53
C LEU A 258 31.49 1.39 64.77
N SER A 259 31.43 0.43 63.86
CA SER A 259 32.47 0.14 62.88
C SER A 259 32.00 0.59 61.50
N ASP A 260 32.69 1.57 60.91
CA ASP A 260 32.32 2.17 59.62
C ASP A 260 33.30 1.80 58.51
N SER A 261 32.73 1.38 57.39
CA SER A 261 33.43 1.14 56.13
C SER A 261 32.81 2.00 55.06
N ALA A 262 33.59 2.91 54.49
CA ALA A 262 33.06 3.95 53.61
C ALA A 262 34.05 4.33 52.51
N THR A 263 33.54 4.96 51.46
CA THR A 263 34.31 5.43 50.31
C THR A 263 33.90 6.84 49.89
N VAL A 264 34.84 7.52 49.24
CA VAL A 264 34.65 8.86 48.69
C VAL A 264 34.12 8.77 47.27
N VAL A 265 33.04 9.51 47.00
CA VAL A 265 32.54 9.74 45.64
C VAL A 265 32.96 11.13 45.17
N ARG A 266 33.60 11.19 43.99
CA ARG A 266 34.10 12.42 43.37
C ARG A 266 33.29 12.77 42.12
N ASN A 267 33.20 14.06 41.79
CA ASN A 267 32.70 14.51 40.49
C ASN A 267 33.78 14.38 39.40
N ASP A 268 33.42 14.73 38.16
CA ASP A 268 34.33 14.72 37.00
C ASP A 268 35.53 15.68 37.16
N GLU A 269 35.43 16.66 38.05
CA GLU A 269 36.50 17.62 38.38
C GLU A 269 37.42 17.12 39.51
N GLY A 270 37.15 15.93 40.07
CA GLY A 270 37.94 15.32 41.13
C GLY A 270 37.61 15.80 42.55
N GLU A 271 36.61 16.68 42.69
CA GLU A 271 36.14 17.19 43.96
C GLU A 271 35.29 16.16 44.70
N VAL A 272 35.40 16.14 46.03
CA VAL A 272 34.65 15.22 46.89
C VAL A 272 33.20 15.71 46.99
N VAL A 273 32.26 14.93 46.46
CA VAL A 273 30.83 15.28 46.48
C VAL A 273 30.12 14.70 47.69
N ARG A 274 30.44 13.44 48.03
CA ARG A 274 29.77 12.71 49.12
C ARG A 274 30.61 11.53 49.60
N TYR A 275 30.28 11.06 50.80
CA TYR A 275 30.74 9.79 51.35
C TYR A 275 29.57 8.81 51.36
N GLU A 276 29.85 7.57 50.97
CA GLU A 276 28.89 6.47 51.01
C GLU A 276 29.51 5.33 51.81
N GLY A 277 28.73 4.73 52.71
CA GLY A 277 29.28 3.74 53.61
C GLY A 277 28.25 2.88 54.31
N THR A 278 28.79 1.89 55.02
CA THR A 278 28.06 0.96 55.87
C THR A 278 28.60 1.01 57.28
N VAL A 279 27.70 1.02 58.26
CA VAL A 279 28.03 1.06 59.67
C VAL A 279 27.44 -0.15 60.36
N ARG A 280 28.26 -0.81 61.17
CA ARG A 280 27.86 -1.94 62.01
C ARG A 280 27.93 -1.56 63.48
N ASP A 281 26.92 -1.93 64.24
CA ASP A 281 26.97 -1.85 65.70
C ASP A 281 27.81 -3.00 66.24
N ILE A 282 28.92 -2.65 66.92
CA ILE A 282 29.85 -3.57 67.55
C ILE A 282 29.86 -3.39 69.08
N THR A 283 28.85 -2.73 69.64
CA THR A 283 28.75 -2.43 71.08
C THR A 283 28.81 -3.68 71.93
N ASP A 284 28.08 -4.73 71.56
CA ASP A 284 28.09 -6.00 72.30
C ASP A 284 29.43 -6.72 72.19
N GLN A 285 30.11 -6.61 71.05
CA GLN A 285 31.47 -7.13 70.88
C GLN A 285 32.45 -6.40 71.83
N LYS A 286 32.41 -5.07 71.86
CA LYS A 286 33.28 -4.25 72.73
C LYS A 286 33.00 -4.41 74.22
N ARG A 287 31.80 -4.82 74.61
CA ARG A 287 31.46 -5.14 76.01
C ARG A 287 31.99 -6.51 76.46
N ALA A 288 32.25 -7.41 75.51
CA ALA A 288 32.73 -8.76 75.79
C ALA A 288 34.27 -8.89 75.76
N GLU A 289 34.96 -7.94 75.12
CA GLU A 289 36.42 -7.76 75.15
C GLU A 289 36.91 -7.23 76.51
#